data_AF-A0A328F8X1-F1
#
_entry.id   AF-A0A328F8X1-F1
#
_cell.length_a   1.000
_cell.length_b   1.000
_cell.length_c   1.000
_cell.angle_alpha   90.00
_cell.angle_beta   90.00
_cell.angle_gamma   90.00
#
_symmetry.space_group_name_H-M   'P 1'
#
loop_
_entity.id
_entity.type
_entity.pdbx_description
1 polymer ?
#
loop_
_entity_poly.entity_id
_entity_poly.type
_entity_poly.pdbx_seq_one_letter_code
_entity_poly.pdbx_strand_id
1 'polypeptide(L)'
;MKLISNRKEALQTVMKDGMKLRIVSKELQNDKEIVLAAIENNQSAFQFASENLQKDEGLASRVVKNNAYYFNIIDPVSGLKYDIPMLSSTAPNYFYSYIYYVKFREHSPDTFDKMLRWD
;
A
#
# COMPACT_ATOMS: atom_id res chain seq x y z
N MET A 1 -6.28 21.29 -16.59
CA MET A 1 -6.21 19.90 -17.09
C MET A 1 -7.57 19.26 -16.85
N LYS A 2 -8.21 18.67 -17.87
CA LYS A 2 -9.54 18.07 -17.73
C LYS A 2 -9.42 16.71 -17.02
N LEU A 3 -10.21 16.49 -15.98
CA LEU A 3 -10.28 15.20 -15.30
C LEU A 3 -11.10 14.20 -16.12
N ILE A 4 -10.74 12.92 -16.04
CA ILE A 4 -11.52 11.84 -16.67
C ILE A 4 -12.67 11.46 -15.73
N SER A 5 -13.89 11.78 -16.14
CA SER A 5 -15.11 11.48 -15.38
C SER A 5 -16.00 10.43 -16.04
N ASN A 6 -15.63 9.93 -17.23
CA ASN A 6 -16.33 8.81 -17.85
C ASN A 6 -15.71 7.50 -17.36
N ARG A 7 -16.55 6.60 -16.82
CA ARG A 7 -16.13 5.31 -16.27
C ARG A 7 -15.36 4.44 -17.27
N LYS A 8 -15.85 4.32 -18.51
CA LYS A 8 -15.25 3.49 -19.55
C LYS A 8 -13.90 4.05 -20.00
N GLU A 9 -13.83 5.37 -20.18
CA GLU A 9 -12.57 6.06 -20.51
C GLU A 9 -11.55 5.93 -19.38
N ALA A 10 -11.98 6.06 -18.12
CA ALA A 10 -11.13 5.88 -16.95
C ALA A 10 -10.53 4.46 -16.90
N LEU A 11 -11.37 3.43 -17.09
CA LEU A 11 -10.93 2.03 -17.13
C LEU A 11 -9.88 1.80 -18.22
N GLN A 12 -10.17 2.22 -19.46
CA GLN A 12 -9.22 2.10 -20.58
C GLN A 12 -7.91 2.86 -20.34
N THR A 13 -8.01 3.99 -19.63
CA THR A 13 -6.86 4.84 -19.31
C THR A 13 -5.94 4.18 -18.29
N VAL A 14 -6.49 3.68 -17.18
CA VAL A 14 -5.69 3.05 -16.11
C VAL A 14 -5.17 1.67 -16.51
N MET A 15 -5.86 0.96 -17.41
CA MET A 15 -5.35 -0.30 -17.97
C MET A 15 -4.12 -0.11 -18.86
N LYS A 16 -3.93 1.07 -19.46
CA LYS A 16 -2.74 1.41 -20.24
C LYS A 16 -1.59 1.90 -19.35
N ASP A 17 -1.93 2.66 -18.31
CA ASP A 17 -0.99 3.21 -17.33
C ASP A 17 -1.72 3.48 -16.01
N GLY A 18 -1.47 2.65 -15.00
CA GLY A 18 -2.13 2.72 -13.69
C GLY A 18 -1.92 4.06 -12.99
N MET A 19 -0.80 4.75 -13.24
CA MET A 19 -0.53 6.06 -12.63
C MET A 19 -1.49 7.15 -13.11
N LYS A 20 -2.20 6.93 -14.21
CA LYS A 20 -3.26 7.84 -14.68
C LYS A 20 -4.49 7.85 -13.77
N LEU A 21 -4.59 6.99 -12.76
CA LEU A 21 -5.59 7.14 -11.71
C LEU A 21 -5.54 8.54 -11.07
N ARG A 22 -4.37 9.19 -11.01
CA ARG A 22 -4.19 10.55 -10.51
C ARG A 22 -4.96 11.63 -11.28
N ILE A 23 -5.35 11.37 -12.54
CA ILE A 23 -6.08 12.31 -13.41
C ILE A 23 -7.56 11.90 -13.62
N VAL A 24 -7.99 10.81 -12.97
CA VAL A 24 -9.38 10.38 -12.91
C VAL A 24 -10.12 11.21 -11.85
N SER A 25 -11.39 11.49 -12.09
CA SER A 25 -12.25 12.23 -11.13
C SER A 25 -12.30 11.56 -9.76
N LYS A 26 -12.51 12.36 -8.71
CA LYS A 26 -12.57 11.87 -7.32
C LYS A 26 -13.64 10.82 -7.10
N GLU A 27 -14.79 10.96 -7.77
CA GLU A 27 -15.89 9.98 -7.73
C GLU A 27 -15.44 8.62 -8.29
N LEU A 28 -14.70 8.62 -9.40
CA LEU A 28 -14.19 7.39 -10.01
C LEU A 28 -12.92 6.85 -9.32
N GLN A 29 -12.17 7.67 -8.58
CA GLN A 29 -11.12 7.19 -7.66
C GLN A 29 -11.70 6.38 -6.50
N ASN A 30 -13.01 6.46 -6.27
CA ASN A 30 -13.75 5.62 -5.32
C ASN A 30 -14.44 4.41 -6.00
N ASP A 31 -14.26 4.20 -7.32
CA ASP A 31 -14.74 3.01 -8.02
C ASP A 31 -13.73 1.87 -7.85
N LYS A 32 -14.14 0.85 -7.11
CA LYS A 32 -13.29 -0.31 -6.76
C LYS A 32 -12.73 -1.04 -7.98
N GLU A 33 -13.48 -1.13 -9.08
CA GLU A 33 -13.00 -1.82 -10.29
C GLU A 33 -11.96 -1.00 -11.04
N ILE A 34 -12.14 0.33 -11.13
CA ILE A 34 -11.15 1.22 -11.75
C ILE A 34 -9.86 1.23 -10.93
N VAL A 35 -9.97 1.34 -9.61
CA VAL A 35 -8.81 1.30 -8.70
C VAL A 35 -8.09 -0.04 -8.81
N LEU A 36 -8.82 -1.16 -8.83
CA LEU A 36 -8.23 -2.46 -9.02
C LEU A 36 -7.49 -2.59 -10.35
N ALA A 37 -8.12 -2.18 -11.46
CA ALA A 37 -7.48 -2.20 -12.78
C ALA A 37 -6.20 -1.34 -12.81
N ALA A 38 -6.19 -0.21 -12.11
CA ALA A 38 -5.00 0.62 -11.96
C ALA A 38 -3.90 -0.09 -11.15
N ILE A 39 -4.24 -0.75 -10.04
CA ILE A 39 -3.29 -1.49 -9.18
C ILE A 39 -2.68 -2.68 -9.92
N GLU A 40 -3.49 -3.44 -10.66
CA GLU A 40 -3.01 -4.59 -11.44
C GLU A 40 -2.05 -4.16 -12.56
N ASN A 41 -2.21 -2.95 -13.11
CA ASN A 41 -1.27 -2.38 -14.05
C ASN A 41 -0.02 -1.79 -13.36
N ASN A 42 -0.22 -1.00 -12.30
CA ASN A 42 0.84 -0.40 -11.49
C ASN A 42 0.38 -0.23 -10.04
N GLN A 43 0.95 -1.00 -9.14
CA GLN A 43 0.55 -1.03 -7.73
C GLN A 43 0.74 0.31 -7.00
N SER A 44 1.70 1.13 -7.43
CA SER A 44 1.89 2.48 -6.89
C SER A 44 0.70 3.40 -7.16
N ALA A 45 -0.20 3.04 -8.09
CA ALA A 45 -1.45 3.76 -8.32
C ALA A 45 -2.38 3.78 -7.11
N PHE A 46 -2.24 2.83 -6.18
CA PHE A 46 -3.07 2.74 -4.96
C PHE A 46 -3.08 4.04 -4.15
N GLN A 47 -1.99 4.81 -4.15
CA GLN A 47 -1.90 6.11 -3.48
C GLN A 47 -2.93 7.15 -3.98
N PHE A 48 -3.49 6.96 -5.18
CA PHE A 48 -4.49 7.84 -5.78
C PHE A 48 -5.93 7.32 -5.64
N ALA A 49 -6.12 6.14 -5.04
CA ALA A 49 -7.45 5.67 -4.67
C ALA A 49 -8.06 6.60 -3.60
N SER A 50 -9.38 6.57 -3.45
CA SER A 50 -10.05 7.26 -2.34
C SER A 50 -9.54 6.75 -0.99
N GLU A 51 -9.63 7.57 0.06
CA GLU A 51 -9.24 7.17 1.43
C GLU A 51 -9.99 5.93 1.90
N ASN A 52 -11.26 5.78 1.50
CA ASN A 52 -12.08 4.62 1.82
C ASN A 52 -11.52 3.34 1.18
N LEU A 53 -11.12 3.41 -0.09
CA LEU A 53 -10.55 2.26 -0.79
C LEU A 53 -9.09 1.98 -0.39
N GLN A 54 -8.36 2.98 0.09
CA GLN A 54 -7.03 2.77 0.67
C GLN A 54 -7.06 1.95 1.98
N LYS A 55 -8.21 1.98 2.68
CA LYS A 55 -8.46 1.19 3.90
C LYS A 55 -9.14 -0.16 3.61
N ASP A 56 -9.48 -0.45 2.34
CA ASP A 56 -10.05 -1.74 1.95
C ASP A 56 -8.97 -2.82 2.00
N GLU A 57 -9.07 -3.73 2.97
CA GLU A 57 -8.10 -4.81 3.18
C GLU A 57 -7.91 -5.71 1.94
N GLY A 58 -8.98 -5.92 1.17
CA GLY A 58 -8.95 -6.71 -0.06
C GLY A 58 -8.13 -6.05 -1.17
N LEU A 59 -8.18 -4.72 -1.29
CA LEU A 59 -7.32 -3.97 -2.21
C LEU A 59 -5.89 -3.82 -1.68
N ALA A 60 -5.74 -3.50 -0.39
CA ALA A 60 -4.44 -3.33 0.24
C ALA A 60 -3.59 -4.62 0.14
N SER A 61 -4.20 -5.78 0.38
CA SER A 61 -3.53 -7.09 0.24
C SER A 61 -3.08 -7.43 -1.19
N ARG A 62 -3.72 -6.87 -2.22
CA ARG A 62 -3.31 -7.04 -3.63
C ARG A 62 -2.06 -6.22 -3.98
N VAL A 63 -1.87 -5.06 -3.36
CA VAL A 63 -0.65 -4.25 -3.49
C VAL A 63 0.54 -4.99 -2.85
N VAL A 64 0.32 -5.67 -1.72
CA VAL A 64 1.34 -6.43 -0.99
C VAL A 64 1.81 -7.67 -1.77
N LYS A 65 0.95 -8.29 -2.59
CA LYS A 65 1.28 -9.56 -3.27
C LYS A 65 2.32 -9.46 -4.39
N ASN A 66 2.47 -8.31 -5.05
CA ASN A 66 3.48 -8.15 -6.14
C ASN A 66 4.57 -7.09 -5.88
N ASN A 67 4.56 -6.38 -4.73
CA ASN A 67 5.66 -5.50 -4.33
C ASN A 67 6.16 -5.88 -2.93
N ALA A 68 7.38 -6.41 -2.87
CA ALA A 68 8.12 -6.72 -1.64
C ALA A 68 8.65 -5.45 -0.92
N TYR A 69 7.88 -4.35 -0.90
CA TYR A 69 8.33 -3.06 -0.38
C TYR A 69 7.48 -2.48 0.74
N TYR A 70 6.27 -2.98 0.98
CA TYR A 70 5.44 -2.52 2.10
C TYR A 70 4.68 -3.71 2.69
N PHE A 71 5.25 -4.33 3.71
CA PHE A 71 4.47 -5.18 4.60
C PHE A 71 3.60 -4.26 5.47
N ASN A 72 2.45 -3.83 4.94
CA ASN A 72 1.34 -3.36 5.76
C ASN A 72 0.80 -4.57 6.52
N ILE A 73 1.42 -4.92 7.64
CA ILE A 73 0.79 -5.83 8.60
C ILE A 73 -0.19 -4.96 9.36
N ILE A 74 -1.48 -5.12 9.04
CA ILE A 74 -2.54 -4.75 9.98
C ILE A 74 -2.53 -5.89 11.00
N ASP A 75 -2.23 -5.60 12.25
CA ASP A 75 -2.43 -6.57 13.32
C ASP A 75 -3.93 -6.89 13.40
N PRO A 76 -4.36 -8.13 13.11
CA PRO A 76 -5.78 -8.49 13.08
C PRO A 76 -6.44 -8.45 14.46
N VAL A 77 -5.67 -8.34 15.54
CA VAL A 77 -6.17 -8.25 16.92
C VAL A 77 -6.31 -6.80 17.37
N SER A 78 -5.35 -5.94 17.03
CA SER A 78 -5.32 -4.55 17.50
C SER A 78 -5.78 -3.51 16.48
N GLY A 79 -5.85 -3.87 15.19
CA GLY A 79 -6.15 -2.94 14.10
C GLY A 79 -5.04 -1.91 13.84
N LEU A 80 -3.88 -2.06 14.49
CA LEU A 80 -2.75 -1.14 14.33
C LEU A 80 -2.10 -1.34 12.96
N LYS A 81 -1.86 -0.22 12.29
CA LYS A 81 -1.13 -0.14 11.04
C LYS A 81 0.33 0.15 11.36
N TYR A 82 1.23 -0.79 11.06
CA TYR A 82 2.65 -0.57 11.23
C TYR A 82 3.26 0.01 9.95
N ASP A 83 3.62 1.30 9.99
CA ASP A 83 4.45 1.93 8.95
C ASP A 83 5.92 1.58 9.23
N ILE A 84 6.30 0.31 9.06
CA ILE A 84 7.72 -0.06 9.16
C ILE A 84 8.41 0.46 7.91
N PRO A 85 9.37 1.42 7.99
CA PRO A 85 10.01 2.01 6.80
C PRO A 85 10.96 1.06 6.04
N MET A 86 10.82 -0.24 6.24
CA MET A 86 11.92 -1.16 6.05
C MET A 86 11.41 -2.47 5.44
N LEU A 87 11.79 -2.70 4.18
CA LEU A 87 12.70 -3.77 3.76
C LEU A 87 12.38 -4.20 2.33
N SER A 88 13.09 -3.61 1.38
CA SER A 88 13.35 -4.32 0.13
C SER A 88 14.30 -5.47 0.38
N SER A 89 14.05 -6.64 -0.21
CA SER A 89 15.03 -7.73 -0.31
C SER A 89 16.29 -7.34 -1.11
N THR A 90 16.27 -6.19 -1.80
CA THR A 90 17.43 -5.62 -2.52
C THR A 90 18.24 -4.63 -1.68
N ALA A 91 17.82 -4.30 -0.45
CA ALA A 91 18.59 -3.44 0.43
C ALA A 91 19.86 -4.19 0.89
N PRO A 92 21.08 -3.61 0.74
CA PRO A 92 22.35 -4.31 1.00
C PRO A 92 22.46 -4.93 2.41
N ASN A 93 21.69 -4.41 3.36
CA ASN A 93 21.75 -4.78 4.77
C ASN A 93 20.49 -5.52 5.25
N TYR A 94 19.61 -5.94 4.32
CA TYR A 94 18.30 -6.55 4.58
C TYR A 94 18.36 -7.65 5.65
N PHE A 95 19.28 -8.59 5.48
CA PHE A 95 19.39 -9.74 6.37
C PHE A 95 19.81 -9.33 7.78
N TYR A 96 20.77 -8.43 7.92
CA TYR A 96 21.25 -7.96 9.23
C TYR A 96 20.18 -7.16 9.96
N SER A 97 19.48 -6.28 9.25
CA SER A 97 18.44 -5.47 9.86
C SER A 97 17.21 -6.32 10.22
N TYR A 98 16.80 -7.28 9.37
CA TYR A 98 15.74 -8.23 9.70
C TYR A 98 16.05 -9.05 10.97
N ILE A 99 17.25 -9.64 11.03
CA ILE A 99 17.68 -10.41 12.22
C ILE A 99 17.78 -9.51 13.45
N TYR A 100 18.23 -8.26 13.30
CA TYR A 100 18.28 -7.29 14.39
C TYR A 100 16.88 -7.01 14.95
N TYR A 101 15.88 -6.72 14.11
CA TYR A 101 14.53 -6.39 14.58
C TYR A 101 13.78 -7.59 15.14
N VAL A 102 13.94 -8.78 14.55
CA VAL A 102 13.36 -10.02 15.12
C VAL A 102 13.94 -10.29 16.50
N LYS A 103 15.28 -10.25 16.63
CA LYS A 103 15.92 -10.40 17.94
C LYS A 103 15.53 -9.29 18.90
N PHE A 104 15.47 -8.04 18.44
CA PHE A 104 15.08 -6.91 19.27
C PHE A 104 13.65 -7.04 19.81
N ARG A 105 12.70 -7.52 18.98
CA ARG A 105 11.35 -7.84 19.43
C ARG A 105 11.32 -8.96 20.47
N GLU A 106 12.11 -10.01 20.27
CA GLU A 106 12.20 -11.13 21.22
C GLU A 106 12.74 -10.70 22.59
N HIS A 107 13.72 -9.78 22.60
CA HIS A 107 14.38 -9.33 23.83
C HIS A 107 13.67 -8.15 24.50
N SER A 108 12.99 -7.29 23.72
CA SER A 108 12.40 -6.03 24.19
C SER A 108 11.09 -5.69 23.44
N PRO A 109 10.03 -6.51 23.60
CA PRO A 109 8.78 -6.37 22.85
C PRO A 109 8.09 -5.01 23.08
N ASP A 110 8.06 -4.53 24.33
CA ASP A 110 7.40 -3.25 24.66
C ASP A 110 8.09 -2.05 24.02
N THR A 111 9.42 -2.06 23.94
CA THR A 111 10.20 -0.99 23.30
C THR A 111 10.05 -1.04 21.78
N PHE A 112 10.02 -2.23 21.21
CA PHE A 112 9.74 -2.42 19.78
C PHE A 112 8.37 -1.85 19.42
N ASP A 113 7.34 -2.14 20.22
CA ASP A 113 6.00 -1.62 19.96
C ASP A 113 5.89 -0.08 20.10
N LYS A 114 6.70 0.54 20.98
CA LYS A 114 6.81 2.02 21.06
C LYS A 114 7.54 2.62 19.86
N MET A 115 8.66 2.02 19.43
CA MET A 115 9.34 2.47 18.20
C MET A 115 8.40 2.49 16.99
N LEU A 116 7.44 1.57 16.93
CA LEU A 116 6.45 1.49 15.86
C LEU A 116 5.32 2.51 15.97
N ARG A 117 5.11 3.11 17.15
CA ARG A 117 4.02 4.06 17.42
C ARG A 117 4.44 5.53 17.38
N TRP A 118 5.74 5.82 17.21
CA TRP A 118 6.31 7.18 17.15
C TRP A 118 5.95 8.05 18.37
N ASP A 119 5.81 7.43 19.55
CA ASP A 119 5.62 8.05 20.86
C ASP A 119 6.94 8.40 21.59
#